data_AF-A0A6C2USI3-F1
#
_entry.id   AF-A0A6C2USI3-F1
#
_cell.length_a   1.000
_cell.length_b   1.000
_cell.length_c   1.000
_cell.angle_alpha   90.00
_cell.angle_beta   90.00
_cell.angle_gamma   90.00
#
_symmetry.space_group_name_H-M   'P 1'
#
loop_
_entity.id
_entity.type
_entity.pdbx_description
1 polymer ?
#
loop_
_entity_poly.entity_id
_entity_poly.type
_entity_poly.pdbx_seq_one_letter_code
_entity_poly.pdbx_strand_id
1 'polypeptide(L)'
;MTRLQFILAASAFLWVNLAIAQAVPQPTFTVRATSAPPYSATGELFILQTDTNTTALVNPVLVVEGFDIGNSMDWPELYDLLNKENLVTDLQSYGRDLIVLNFGDSTADILANSALTEAAVNYVNSHRSNPSDKFTAIGASLGGLTLRKALVGLPYHDVNTWISFDAPHEGANLPLGVQEFFEYFSTVNLPTFDPIREFLLSLDTPAARQMLLVHHSHSPDAPAGASAPERQEFVNTMTAAGYPANCKTIAISNGSGYGEKLPFNPGDLMLHWEYNGGGFLDPNIDADIYALPQSDNAASTVFYGDFDAFLFGRPEKTVNTYHPLSLDNAPGGYRTTFFQIFTNLPPDYIDGDDYIASTNHCFIPTVSALGIPIENIESNLASHAELTALSPFDEIHYAVNNEEHVEINARNKRWIMRAVLEDHDSDGDGFDDYQEFLLGTAYDDADSTLTVYAVIEVHLVDGTAALSWNAYPNTQYAVRFTEALDEPWLPLETIPPTSEPDITREYLLESEALSGFFQIIATPVDPVTD
;
A
#
# COMPACT_ATOMS: atom_id res chain seq x y z
N MET A 1 22.49 19.76 -6.21
CA MET A 1 21.60 18.74 -5.61
C MET A 1 20.45 19.49 -4.97
N THR A 2 19.36 19.62 -5.73
CA THR A 2 18.17 20.43 -5.44
C THR A 2 17.23 19.64 -4.52
N ARG A 3 16.56 20.34 -3.61
CA ARG A 3 15.65 19.79 -2.57
C ARG A 3 14.50 18.91 -3.09
N LEU A 4 14.27 18.85 -4.40
CA LEU A 4 13.07 18.24 -4.99
C LEU A 4 13.20 16.73 -5.23
N GLN A 5 14.41 16.20 -5.45
CA GLN A 5 14.62 14.75 -5.58
C GLN A 5 14.28 14.00 -4.28
N PHE A 6 14.28 14.67 -3.12
CA PHE A 6 13.87 14.10 -1.84
C PHE A 6 12.34 14.00 -1.64
N ILE A 7 11.52 14.65 -2.48
CA ILE A 7 10.11 14.95 -2.12
C ILE A 7 9.09 14.04 -2.81
N LEU A 8 9.52 13.21 -3.77
CA LEU A 8 8.65 12.17 -4.35
C LEU A 8 8.76 10.80 -3.64
N ALA A 9 9.80 10.60 -2.84
CA ALA A 9 10.06 9.38 -2.08
C ALA A 9 9.71 9.49 -0.58
N ALA A 10 9.31 10.65 -0.07
CA ALA A 10 9.03 10.81 1.37
C ALA A 10 7.94 11.85 1.66
N SER A 11 6.71 11.38 1.84
CA SER A 11 5.66 12.12 2.57
C SER A 11 5.78 11.77 4.05
N ALA A 12 6.50 12.60 4.80
CA ALA A 12 6.47 12.58 6.27
C ALA A 12 6.38 14.01 6.80
N PHE A 13 5.16 14.43 7.20
CA PHE A 13 5.01 15.66 7.97
C PHE A 13 5.56 15.44 9.39
N LEU A 14 6.57 16.26 9.72
CA LEU A 14 7.20 16.32 11.02
C LEU A 14 6.22 16.88 12.07
N TRP A 15 5.56 16.02 12.83
CA TRP A 15 5.09 16.36 14.17
C TRP A 15 6.19 15.98 15.16
N VAL A 16 6.77 16.98 15.84
CA VAL A 16 7.73 16.74 16.93
C VAL A 16 6.97 16.21 18.14
N ASN A 17 6.68 14.91 18.13
CA ASN A 17 6.67 14.12 19.35
C ASN A 17 8.11 13.67 19.57
N LEU A 18 8.66 13.94 20.76
CA LEU A 18 9.93 13.34 21.21
C LEU A 18 9.70 11.85 21.46
N ALA A 19 9.48 11.09 20.39
CA ALA A 19 9.76 9.67 20.35
C ALA A 19 11.27 9.54 20.13
N ILE A 20 11.93 8.73 20.94
CA ILE A 20 13.32 8.36 20.70
C ILE A 20 13.31 7.62 19.37
N ALA A 21 13.78 8.24 18.29
CA ALA A 21 13.91 7.58 17.00
C ALA A 21 14.81 6.35 17.20
N GLN A 22 14.24 5.14 17.09
CA GLN A 22 15.03 3.94 16.96
C GLN A 22 15.88 4.11 15.71
N ALA A 23 17.19 3.85 15.83
CA ALA A 23 18.06 3.88 14.67
C ALA A 23 17.63 2.79 13.68
N VAL A 24 17.49 3.14 12.40
CA VAL A 24 17.22 2.18 11.32
C VAL A 24 18.26 1.03 11.41
N PRO A 25 17.83 -0.22 11.60
CA PRO A 25 18.75 -1.36 11.64
C PRO A 25 19.42 -1.49 10.29
N GLN A 26 20.70 -1.85 10.26
CA GLN A 26 21.37 -2.13 8.98
C GLN A 26 20.91 -3.51 8.46
N PRO A 27 20.87 -3.73 7.13
CA PRO A 27 20.64 -5.07 6.60
C PRO A 27 21.72 -6.01 7.13
N THR A 28 21.34 -7.24 7.47
CA THR A 28 22.30 -8.30 7.81
C THR A 28 23.28 -8.53 6.66
N PHE A 29 22.78 -8.49 5.42
CA PHE A 29 23.61 -8.44 4.22
C PHE A 29 22.84 -7.87 3.02
N THR A 30 23.60 -7.46 2.00
CA THR A 30 23.09 -6.94 0.72
C THR A 30 23.64 -7.78 -0.42
N VAL A 31 22.77 -8.22 -1.32
CA VAL A 31 23.15 -9.02 -2.51
C VAL A 31 22.78 -8.27 -3.76
N ARG A 32 23.71 -8.17 -4.72
CA ARG A 32 23.39 -7.64 -6.05
C ARG A 32 22.65 -8.69 -6.87
N ALA A 33 21.56 -8.27 -7.49
CA ALA A 33 20.77 -9.07 -8.40
C ALA A 33 20.91 -8.56 -9.84
N THR A 34 20.77 -9.46 -10.81
CA THR A 34 20.75 -9.11 -12.23
C THR A 34 19.78 -10.04 -12.95
N SER A 35 18.91 -9.49 -13.79
CA SER A 35 17.94 -10.26 -14.56
C SER A 35 18.64 -11.16 -15.59
N ALA A 36 17.98 -12.26 -15.95
CA ALA A 36 18.43 -13.07 -17.08
C ALA A 36 18.13 -12.38 -18.44
N PRO A 37 18.86 -12.73 -19.52
CA PRO A 37 18.53 -12.30 -20.87
C PRO A 37 17.08 -12.64 -21.25
N PRO A 38 16.42 -11.84 -22.12
CA PRO A 38 16.99 -10.77 -22.94
C PRO A 38 17.19 -9.43 -22.21
N TYR A 39 16.75 -9.32 -20.97
CA TYR A 39 16.91 -8.12 -20.15
C TYR A 39 18.24 -8.13 -19.41
N SER A 40 18.67 -6.94 -18.97
CA SER A 40 19.87 -6.77 -18.15
C SER A 40 19.62 -5.74 -17.03
N ALA A 41 18.43 -5.81 -16.43
CA ALA A 41 18.09 -5.01 -15.26
C ALA A 41 18.94 -5.46 -14.07
N THR A 42 19.31 -4.51 -13.21
CA THR A 42 20.13 -4.75 -12.01
C THR A 42 19.43 -4.16 -10.79
N GLY A 43 19.76 -4.65 -9.60
CA GLY A 43 19.27 -4.11 -8.34
C GLY A 43 19.94 -4.77 -7.15
N GLU A 44 19.40 -4.54 -5.97
CA GLU A 44 19.92 -5.04 -4.70
C GLU A 44 18.81 -5.74 -3.90
N LEU A 45 19.20 -6.80 -3.20
CA LEU A 45 18.39 -7.47 -2.19
C LEU A 45 18.95 -7.07 -0.83
N PHE A 46 18.20 -6.26 -0.08
CA PHE A 46 18.48 -5.98 1.33
C PHE A 46 17.87 -7.09 2.17
N ILE A 47 18.68 -7.74 3.00
CA ILE A 47 18.25 -8.91 3.77
C ILE A 47 18.42 -8.62 5.25
N LEU A 48 17.33 -8.73 5.99
CA LEU A 48 17.27 -8.55 7.43
C LEU A 48 16.84 -9.87 8.06
N GLN A 49 17.81 -10.59 8.62
CA GLN A 49 17.59 -11.88 9.27
C GLN A 49 17.20 -11.71 10.73
N THR A 50 16.41 -12.64 11.23
CA THR A 50 16.05 -12.77 12.64
C THR A 50 17.19 -13.44 13.44
N ASP A 51 17.81 -14.49 12.89
CA ASP A 51 19.01 -15.13 13.46
C ASP A 51 20.27 -14.83 12.63
N THR A 52 21.17 -14.01 13.18
CA THR A 52 22.44 -13.65 12.52
C THR A 52 23.52 -14.73 12.61
N ASN A 53 23.26 -15.88 13.23
CA ASN A 53 24.22 -16.99 13.31
C ASN A 53 24.20 -17.91 12.08
N THR A 54 23.22 -17.72 11.18
CA THR A 54 23.04 -18.48 9.94
C THR A 54 22.96 -17.55 8.74
N THR A 55 23.40 -18.00 7.56
CA THR A 55 23.19 -17.27 6.29
C THR A 55 22.00 -17.80 5.49
N ALA A 56 21.36 -18.87 5.96
CA ALA A 56 20.18 -19.43 5.32
C ALA A 56 18.93 -18.66 5.78
N LEU A 57 17.99 -18.44 4.85
CA LEU A 57 16.74 -17.74 5.11
C LEU A 57 15.74 -18.65 5.82
N VAL A 58 15.11 -18.14 6.88
CA VAL A 58 14.05 -18.79 7.65
C VAL A 58 12.75 -18.00 7.47
N ASN A 59 11.66 -18.70 7.15
CA ASN A 59 10.32 -18.13 6.92
C ASN A 59 10.34 -16.79 6.15
N PRO A 60 10.92 -16.74 4.94
CA PRO A 60 11.21 -15.46 4.31
C PRO A 60 9.93 -14.71 3.89
N VAL A 61 10.02 -13.39 3.94
CA VAL A 61 9.05 -12.46 3.34
C VAL A 61 9.80 -11.63 2.32
N LEU A 62 9.50 -11.85 1.03
CA LEU A 62 10.06 -11.05 -0.05
C LEU A 62 9.16 -9.83 -0.28
N VAL A 63 9.70 -8.63 -0.14
CA VAL A 63 9.04 -7.38 -0.49
C VAL A 63 9.71 -6.80 -1.74
N VAL A 64 8.91 -6.39 -2.71
CA VAL A 64 9.37 -5.75 -3.94
C VAL A 64 8.88 -4.30 -3.94
N GLU A 65 9.81 -3.37 -4.07
CA GLU A 65 9.52 -1.94 -3.99
C GLU A 65 8.64 -1.43 -5.15
N GLY A 66 8.23 -0.17 -5.02
CA GLY A 66 7.43 0.54 -6.00
C GLY A 66 8.25 1.33 -7.04
N PHE A 67 7.55 2.24 -7.71
CA PHE A 67 8.18 3.16 -8.66
C PHE A 67 8.91 4.29 -7.90
N ASP A 68 10.21 4.42 -8.14
CA ASP A 68 11.12 5.40 -7.55
C ASP A 68 11.76 6.27 -8.64
N ILE A 69 11.23 7.48 -8.81
CA ILE A 69 11.71 8.45 -9.79
C ILE A 69 13.18 8.85 -9.55
N GLY A 70 13.59 8.94 -8.28
CA GLY A 70 14.91 9.46 -7.91
C GLY A 70 15.99 8.39 -7.80
N ASN A 71 15.61 7.11 -7.83
CA ASN A 71 16.43 5.99 -7.35
C ASN A 71 17.10 6.37 -6.01
N SER A 72 16.29 6.91 -5.11
CA SER A 72 16.66 7.54 -3.85
C SER A 72 16.14 6.75 -2.64
N MET A 73 15.27 5.77 -2.86
CA MET A 73 14.81 4.82 -1.85
C MET A 73 15.87 3.75 -1.62
N ASP A 74 17.00 4.15 -1.02
CA ASP A 74 17.96 3.21 -0.47
C ASP A 74 17.38 2.55 0.81
N TRP A 75 18.15 1.67 1.44
CA TRP A 75 17.67 0.90 2.59
C TRP A 75 17.02 1.72 3.72
N PRO A 76 17.57 2.86 4.19
CA PRO A 76 16.94 3.61 5.27
C PRO A 76 15.51 4.06 4.95
N GLU A 77 15.31 4.60 3.75
CA GLU A 77 14.03 5.08 3.26
C GLU A 77 13.04 3.91 3.07
N LEU A 78 13.47 2.81 2.45
CA LEU A 78 12.64 1.62 2.29
C LEU A 78 12.25 1.01 3.64
N TYR A 79 13.17 0.92 4.59
CA TYR A 79 12.88 0.43 5.93
C TYR A 79 11.88 1.33 6.65
N ASP A 80 12.06 2.65 6.61
CA ASP A 80 11.16 3.60 7.27
C ASP A 80 9.75 3.56 6.67
N LEU A 81 9.64 3.40 5.35
CA LEU A 81 8.35 3.20 4.68
C LEU A 81 7.69 1.88 5.11
N LEU A 82 8.45 0.78 5.08
CA LEU A 82 7.94 -0.56 5.41
C LEU A 82 7.65 -0.74 6.89
N ASN A 83 8.42 -0.12 7.79
CA ASN A 83 8.27 -0.27 9.23
C ASN A 83 7.29 0.73 9.85
N LYS A 84 6.52 1.47 9.04
CA LYS A 84 5.31 2.15 9.52
C LYS A 84 4.41 1.16 10.26
N GLU A 85 3.78 1.65 11.32
CA GLU A 85 3.00 0.81 12.26
C GLU A 85 3.81 -0.38 12.84
N ASN A 86 5.14 -0.33 12.84
CA ASN A 86 6.04 -1.42 13.27
C ASN A 86 5.93 -2.71 12.44
N LEU A 87 5.44 -2.67 11.19
CA LEU A 87 5.24 -3.89 10.38
C LEU A 87 6.51 -4.75 10.28
N VAL A 88 7.67 -4.18 9.94
CA VAL A 88 8.92 -4.95 9.82
C VAL A 88 9.36 -5.50 11.17
N THR A 89 9.24 -4.69 12.23
CA THR A 89 9.62 -5.09 13.58
C THR A 89 8.78 -6.26 14.08
N ASP A 90 7.48 -6.24 13.81
CA ASP A 90 6.57 -7.31 14.21
C ASP A 90 6.79 -8.57 13.37
N LEU A 91 7.02 -8.45 12.05
CA LEU A 91 7.43 -9.60 11.25
C LEU A 91 8.71 -10.26 11.78
N GLN A 92 9.70 -9.45 12.16
CA GLN A 92 10.96 -9.96 12.74
C GLN A 92 10.76 -10.60 14.12
N SER A 93 9.90 -10.03 14.98
CA SER A 93 9.63 -10.61 16.30
C SER A 93 8.89 -11.94 16.22
N TYR A 94 8.23 -12.21 15.09
CA TYR A 94 7.59 -13.49 14.76
C TYR A 94 8.43 -14.33 13.77
N GLY A 95 9.75 -14.21 13.83
CA GLY A 95 10.66 -15.14 13.16
C GLY A 95 10.70 -15.08 11.63
N ARG A 96 10.26 -13.97 11.02
CA ARG A 96 10.27 -13.79 9.57
C ARG A 96 11.51 -13.04 9.11
N ASP A 97 12.33 -13.68 8.26
CA ASP A 97 13.42 -13.00 7.58
C ASP A 97 12.86 -12.09 6.48
N LEU A 98 13.23 -10.82 6.47
CA LEU A 98 12.79 -9.87 5.45
C LEU A 98 13.83 -9.78 4.32
N ILE A 99 13.35 -9.85 3.08
CA ILE A 99 14.14 -9.61 1.87
C ILE A 99 13.45 -8.48 1.11
N VAL A 100 14.13 -7.38 0.85
CA VAL A 100 13.61 -6.25 0.07
C VAL A 100 14.36 -6.15 -1.25
N LEU A 101 13.67 -6.32 -2.37
CA LEU A 101 14.20 -6.01 -3.70
C LEU A 101 14.08 -4.51 -3.95
N ASN A 102 15.24 -3.86 -4.07
CA ASN A 102 15.44 -2.51 -4.57
C ASN A 102 15.91 -2.58 -6.03
N PHE A 103 15.17 -1.99 -6.96
CA PHE A 103 15.55 -1.87 -8.36
C PHE A 103 16.72 -0.88 -8.49
N GLY A 104 17.65 -1.16 -9.39
CA GLY A 104 18.68 -0.16 -9.75
C GLY A 104 18.16 0.91 -10.71
N ASP A 105 17.00 0.67 -11.34
CA ASP A 105 16.23 1.64 -12.11
C ASP A 105 14.76 1.14 -12.19
N SER A 106 13.94 1.56 -11.23
CA SER A 106 12.50 1.24 -11.21
C SER A 106 11.72 1.92 -12.34
N THR A 107 12.33 2.88 -13.06
CA THR A 107 11.70 3.62 -14.17
C THR A 107 11.89 2.95 -15.53
N ALA A 108 12.80 1.99 -15.62
CA ALA A 108 13.01 1.13 -16.78
C ALA A 108 11.75 0.31 -17.12
N ASP A 109 11.76 -0.32 -18.29
CA ASP A 109 10.66 -1.17 -18.76
C ASP A 109 10.20 -2.20 -17.71
N ILE A 110 8.89 -2.28 -17.47
CA ILE A 110 8.32 -3.12 -16.41
C ILE A 110 8.62 -4.61 -16.62
N LEU A 111 8.76 -5.08 -17.86
CA LEU A 111 9.12 -6.47 -18.13
C LEU A 111 10.60 -6.74 -17.80
N ALA A 112 11.48 -5.74 -17.95
CA ALA A 112 12.86 -5.81 -17.47
C ALA A 112 12.93 -5.91 -15.93
N ASN A 113 12.16 -5.07 -15.23
CA ASN A 113 12.05 -5.12 -13.76
C ASN A 113 11.32 -6.40 -13.28
N SER A 114 10.40 -6.95 -14.06
CA SER A 114 9.81 -8.27 -13.82
C SER A 114 10.86 -9.38 -13.91
N ALA A 115 11.75 -9.35 -14.89
CA ALA A 115 12.84 -10.33 -15.01
C ALA A 115 13.87 -10.23 -13.86
N LEU A 116 14.07 -9.03 -13.28
CA LEU A 116 14.85 -8.89 -12.05
C LEU A 116 14.09 -9.46 -10.84
N THR A 117 12.78 -9.25 -10.77
CA THR A 117 11.92 -9.84 -9.74
C THR A 117 11.95 -11.37 -9.78
N GLU A 118 11.97 -11.98 -10.97
CA GLU A 118 12.22 -13.42 -11.13
C GLU A 118 13.56 -13.86 -10.53
N ALA A 119 14.63 -13.05 -10.71
CA ALA A 119 15.93 -13.35 -10.11
C ALA A 119 15.88 -13.27 -8.57
N ALA A 120 15.12 -12.33 -8.00
CA ALA A 120 14.91 -12.24 -6.56
C ALA A 120 14.15 -13.45 -5.98
N VAL A 121 13.06 -13.88 -6.63
CA VAL A 121 12.33 -15.10 -6.24
C VAL A 121 13.24 -16.33 -6.29
N ASN A 122 14.03 -16.47 -7.36
CA ASN A 122 15.00 -17.57 -7.48
C ASN A 122 16.13 -17.49 -6.44
N TYR A 123 16.54 -16.29 -6.04
CA TYR A 123 17.49 -16.09 -4.95
C TYR A 123 16.91 -16.64 -3.63
N VAL A 124 15.69 -16.23 -3.25
CA VAL A 124 15.02 -16.73 -2.04
C VAL A 124 14.92 -18.26 -2.08
N ASN A 125 14.48 -18.83 -3.21
CA ASN A 125 14.37 -20.28 -3.37
C ASN A 125 15.66 -21.05 -3.16
N SER A 126 16.79 -20.49 -3.57
CA SER A 126 18.10 -21.14 -3.45
C SER A 126 18.77 -20.95 -2.08
N HIS A 127 18.25 -20.06 -1.24
CA HIS A 127 18.88 -19.68 0.05
C HIS A 127 18.01 -20.00 1.28
N ARG A 128 16.79 -20.52 1.10
CA ARG A 128 15.98 -21.05 2.21
C ARG A 128 16.70 -22.19 2.94
N SER A 129 16.64 -22.18 4.26
CA SER A 129 17.16 -23.23 5.13
C SER A 129 16.45 -24.57 4.91
N ASN A 130 15.16 -24.50 4.58
CA ASN A 130 14.30 -25.64 4.29
C ASN A 130 13.47 -25.36 3.01
N PRO A 131 13.69 -26.11 1.92
CA PRO A 131 12.94 -25.92 0.68
C PRO A 131 11.43 -26.18 0.80
N SER A 132 10.99 -26.92 1.82
CA SER A 132 9.57 -27.16 2.08
C SER A 132 8.84 -25.95 2.67
N ASP A 133 9.58 -24.99 3.22
CA ASP A 133 9.01 -23.80 3.87
C ASP A 133 8.77 -22.74 2.81
N LYS A 134 7.61 -22.82 2.16
CA LYS A 134 7.15 -21.82 1.19
C LYS A 134 7.11 -20.43 1.82
N PHE A 135 7.13 -19.40 0.99
CA PHE A 135 7.35 -18.03 1.45
C PHE A 135 6.33 -17.04 0.89
N THR A 136 6.14 -15.93 1.59
CA THR A 136 5.24 -14.86 1.14
C THR A 136 6.00 -13.85 0.28
N ALA A 137 5.37 -13.39 -0.80
CA ALA A 137 5.88 -12.29 -1.63
C ALA A 137 4.89 -11.12 -1.63
N ILE A 138 5.37 -9.91 -1.39
CA ILE A 138 4.59 -8.68 -1.32
C ILE A 138 5.13 -7.70 -2.35
N GLY A 139 4.26 -7.19 -3.22
CA GLY A 139 4.64 -6.19 -4.22
C GLY A 139 3.86 -4.91 -4.00
N ALA A 140 4.55 -3.83 -3.67
CA ALA A 140 3.94 -2.51 -3.50
C ALA A 140 3.97 -1.74 -4.82
N SER A 141 2.85 -1.15 -5.24
CA SER A 141 2.80 -0.33 -6.47
C SER A 141 3.33 -1.10 -7.69
N LEU A 142 4.37 -0.59 -8.37
CA LEU A 142 5.09 -1.28 -9.45
C LEU A 142 5.50 -2.72 -9.09
N GLY A 143 5.94 -2.97 -7.85
CA GLY A 143 6.36 -4.29 -7.39
C GLY A 143 5.26 -5.34 -7.47
N GLY A 144 3.98 -4.93 -7.38
CA GLY A 144 2.85 -5.84 -7.59
C GLY A 144 2.71 -6.27 -9.06
N LEU A 145 2.97 -5.38 -10.02
CA LEU A 145 2.98 -5.71 -11.44
C LEU A 145 4.14 -6.64 -11.80
N THR A 146 5.33 -6.36 -11.27
CA THR A 146 6.52 -7.16 -11.56
C THR A 146 6.43 -8.55 -10.94
N LEU A 147 5.91 -8.68 -9.70
CA LEU A 147 5.63 -9.97 -9.08
C LEU A 147 4.57 -10.76 -9.84
N ARG A 148 3.46 -10.12 -10.25
CA ARG A 148 2.45 -10.76 -11.10
C ARG A 148 3.09 -11.41 -12.31
N LYS A 149 3.89 -10.65 -13.06
CA LYS A 149 4.53 -11.13 -14.28
C LYS A 149 5.59 -12.21 -14.01
N ALA A 150 6.38 -12.05 -12.95
CA ALA A 150 7.43 -12.99 -12.56
C ALA A 150 6.86 -14.35 -12.13
N LEU A 151 5.84 -14.35 -11.27
CA LEU A 151 5.24 -15.56 -10.74
C LEU A 151 4.49 -16.35 -11.82
N VAL A 152 3.84 -15.70 -12.78
CA VAL A 152 3.30 -16.37 -13.98
C VAL A 152 4.42 -17.05 -14.79
N GLY A 153 5.59 -16.41 -14.88
CA GLY A 153 6.75 -16.95 -15.60
C GLY A 153 7.46 -18.10 -14.90
N LEU A 154 7.27 -18.25 -13.59
CA LEU A 154 7.96 -19.22 -12.73
C LEU A 154 6.97 -20.22 -12.12
N PRO A 155 6.58 -21.29 -12.84
CA PRO A 155 5.58 -22.25 -12.34
C PRO A 155 5.99 -22.97 -11.04
N TYR A 156 7.29 -23.01 -10.71
CA TYR A 156 7.84 -23.59 -9.48
C TYR A 156 8.47 -22.50 -8.61
N HIS A 157 7.73 -21.42 -8.32
CA HIS A 157 8.22 -20.27 -7.57
C HIS A 157 8.27 -20.48 -6.05
N ASP A 158 7.62 -21.51 -5.49
CA ASP A 158 7.48 -21.80 -4.05
C ASP A 158 6.96 -20.66 -3.15
N VAL A 159 6.53 -19.53 -3.74
CA VAL A 159 5.63 -18.58 -3.08
C VAL A 159 4.31 -19.30 -2.69
N ASN A 160 3.92 -19.24 -1.41
CA ASN A 160 2.60 -19.73 -0.96
C ASN A 160 1.51 -18.65 -1.13
N THR A 161 1.85 -17.41 -0.79
CA THR A 161 0.96 -16.25 -0.79
C THR A 161 1.64 -15.10 -1.51
N TRP A 162 0.96 -14.53 -2.50
CA TRP A 162 1.35 -13.28 -3.13
C TRP A 162 0.38 -12.17 -2.72
N ILE A 163 0.91 -11.10 -2.14
CA ILE A 163 0.17 -9.89 -1.80
C ILE A 163 0.52 -8.80 -2.81
N SER A 164 -0.49 -8.32 -3.54
CA SER A 164 -0.42 -7.14 -4.39
C SER A 164 -0.91 -5.93 -3.62
N PHE A 165 -0.01 -5.06 -3.18
CA PHE A 165 -0.33 -3.90 -2.36
C PHE A 165 -0.39 -2.62 -3.20
N ASP A 166 -1.60 -2.12 -3.41
CA ASP A 166 -1.96 -0.91 -4.13
C ASP A 166 -1.33 -0.81 -5.53
N ALA A 167 -1.24 -1.94 -6.23
CA ALA A 167 -0.58 -2.05 -7.52
C ALA A 167 -1.49 -1.68 -8.71
N PRO A 168 -1.04 -0.89 -9.70
CA PRO A 168 -1.89 -0.41 -10.79
C PRO A 168 -2.15 -1.46 -11.89
N HIS A 169 -2.88 -2.55 -11.61
CA HIS A 169 -3.12 -3.62 -12.61
C HIS A 169 -3.87 -3.13 -13.84
N GLU A 170 -4.80 -2.19 -13.68
CA GLU A 170 -5.49 -1.53 -14.78
C GLU A 170 -4.89 -0.17 -15.14
N GLY A 171 -3.85 0.26 -14.44
CA GLY A 171 -3.14 1.53 -14.66
C GLY A 171 -3.24 2.52 -13.50
N ALA A 172 -2.36 3.51 -13.55
CA ALA A 172 -2.26 4.62 -12.61
C ALA A 172 -2.74 5.92 -13.26
N ASN A 173 -3.16 6.89 -12.46
CA ASN A 173 -3.62 8.18 -12.91
C ASN A 173 -2.74 9.31 -12.35
N LEU A 174 -2.20 10.13 -13.24
CA LEU A 174 -1.68 11.44 -12.89
C LEU A 174 -2.51 12.46 -13.68
N PRO A 175 -3.17 13.44 -13.03
CA PRO A 175 -4.05 14.38 -13.70
C PRO A 175 -3.41 14.95 -14.96
N LEU A 176 -4.11 14.88 -16.09
CA LEU A 176 -3.52 15.26 -17.36
C LEU A 176 -3.12 16.74 -17.37
N GLY A 177 -3.89 17.62 -16.72
CA GLY A 177 -3.54 19.02 -16.55
C GLY A 177 -2.19 19.23 -15.85
N VAL A 178 -1.82 18.36 -14.90
CA VAL A 178 -0.49 18.37 -14.26
C VAL A 178 0.59 17.95 -15.25
N GLN A 179 0.34 16.93 -16.07
CA GLN A 179 1.30 16.49 -17.07
C GLN A 179 1.54 17.58 -18.13
N GLU A 180 0.48 18.25 -18.59
CA GLU A 180 0.57 19.37 -19.52
C GLU A 180 1.28 20.59 -18.92
N PHE A 181 1.08 20.87 -17.63
CA PHE A 181 1.84 21.88 -16.90
C PHE A 181 3.34 21.59 -16.97
N PHE A 182 3.74 20.35 -16.67
CA PHE A 182 5.15 19.97 -16.77
C PHE A 182 5.65 20.06 -18.21
N GLU A 183 4.88 19.58 -19.20
CA GLU A 183 5.26 19.69 -20.61
C GLU A 183 5.51 21.15 -21.01
N TYR A 184 4.58 22.05 -20.69
CA TYR A 184 4.68 23.47 -21.06
C TYR A 184 5.89 24.15 -20.41
N PHE A 185 5.97 24.09 -19.07
CA PHE A 185 7.01 24.79 -18.33
C PHE A 185 8.39 24.13 -18.43
N SER A 186 8.47 22.85 -18.83
CA SER A 186 9.74 22.21 -19.18
C SER A 186 10.48 22.96 -20.29
N THR A 187 9.74 23.61 -21.19
CA THR A 187 10.33 24.32 -22.31
C THR A 187 10.94 25.66 -21.89
N VAL A 188 10.57 26.23 -20.74
CA VAL A 188 11.14 27.49 -20.23
C VAL A 188 12.58 27.24 -19.81
N ASN A 189 13.56 27.74 -20.55
CA ASN A 189 14.98 27.42 -20.36
C ASN A 189 15.66 28.30 -19.29
N LEU A 190 15.14 28.27 -18.06
CA LEU A 190 15.69 28.94 -16.89
C LEU A 190 15.98 27.91 -15.78
N PRO A 191 17.07 28.08 -15.00
CA PRO A 191 17.44 27.16 -13.93
C PRO A 191 16.34 26.91 -12.89
N THR A 192 15.52 27.93 -12.61
CA THR A 192 14.40 27.84 -11.66
C THR A 192 13.34 26.83 -12.09
N PHE A 193 13.28 26.46 -13.38
CA PHE A 193 12.37 25.47 -13.95
C PHE A 193 13.06 24.11 -14.22
N ASP A 194 14.34 23.94 -13.85
CA ASP A 194 15.04 22.65 -13.94
C ASP A 194 14.25 21.50 -13.27
N PRO A 195 13.66 21.69 -12.08
CA PRO A 195 12.96 20.59 -11.44
C PRO A 195 11.69 20.14 -12.20
N ILE A 196 11.00 21.07 -12.87
CA ILE A 196 9.86 20.73 -13.75
C ILE A 196 10.32 19.87 -14.94
N ARG A 197 11.52 20.11 -15.48
CA ARG A 197 12.10 19.24 -16.53
C ARG A 197 12.42 17.85 -16.01
N GLU A 198 12.98 17.74 -14.81
CA GLU A 198 13.26 16.45 -14.17
C GLU A 198 11.97 15.62 -13.99
N PHE A 199 10.87 16.28 -13.58
CA PHE A 199 9.55 15.66 -13.50
C PHE A 199 9.03 15.16 -14.84
N LEU A 200 9.08 15.98 -15.90
CA LEU A 200 8.63 15.55 -17.23
C LEU A 200 9.43 14.33 -17.72
N LEU A 201 10.76 14.35 -17.54
CA LEU A 201 11.61 13.21 -17.90
C LEU A 201 11.19 11.92 -17.18
N SER A 202 10.65 12.04 -15.97
CA SER A 202 10.18 10.92 -15.17
C SER A 202 8.85 10.36 -15.67
N LEU A 203 7.94 11.23 -16.15
CA LEU A 203 6.70 10.83 -16.82
C LEU A 203 6.96 10.12 -18.14
N ASP A 204 7.99 10.54 -18.86
CA ASP A 204 8.39 9.97 -20.15
C ASP A 204 9.18 8.66 -20.03
N THR A 205 9.43 8.15 -18.81
CA THR A 205 10.10 6.87 -18.60
C THR A 205 9.25 5.69 -19.07
N PRO A 206 9.87 4.57 -19.52
CA PRO A 206 9.14 3.41 -19.99
C PRO A 206 8.09 2.89 -18.99
N ALA A 207 8.44 2.72 -17.71
CA ALA A 207 7.48 2.23 -16.72
C ALA A 207 6.32 3.19 -16.48
N ALA A 208 6.57 4.51 -16.41
CA ALA A 208 5.50 5.49 -16.26
C ALA A 208 4.52 5.43 -17.45
N ARG A 209 5.04 5.42 -18.68
CA ARG A 209 4.23 5.30 -19.90
C ARG A 209 3.47 3.98 -20.01
N GLN A 210 3.99 2.90 -19.44
CA GLN A 210 3.31 1.60 -19.38
C GLN A 210 2.17 1.58 -18.35
N MET A 211 2.27 2.34 -17.25
CA MET A 211 1.27 2.38 -16.17
C MET A 211 0.18 3.45 -16.37
N LEU A 212 0.53 4.63 -16.90
CA LEU A 212 -0.37 5.78 -16.90
C LEU A 212 -1.58 5.62 -17.83
N LEU A 213 -2.79 5.79 -17.28
CA LEU A 213 -4.06 5.72 -18.00
C LEU A 213 -4.18 6.77 -19.11
N VAL A 214 -3.60 7.95 -18.87
CA VAL A 214 -3.53 9.09 -19.80
C VAL A 214 -2.13 9.66 -19.75
N HIS A 215 -1.65 10.20 -20.87
CA HIS A 215 -0.30 10.73 -20.99
C HIS A 215 -0.30 12.06 -21.74
N HIS A 216 0.53 13.04 -21.37
CA HIS A 216 0.60 14.35 -22.04
C HIS A 216 0.90 14.25 -23.55
N SER A 217 1.55 13.18 -23.99
CA SER A 217 1.73 12.88 -25.42
C SER A 217 0.42 12.48 -26.12
N HIS A 218 -0.73 12.92 -25.62
CA HIS A 218 -2.02 12.54 -26.15
C HIS A 218 -2.31 13.21 -27.50
N SER A 219 -3.16 12.59 -28.32
CA SER A 219 -3.69 13.30 -29.50
C SER A 219 -4.74 14.31 -29.06
N PRO A 220 -4.63 15.60 -29.44
CA PRO A 220 -5.60 16.64 -29.06
C PRO A 220 -6.98 16.43 -29.71
N ASP A 221 -7.04 15.69 -30.82
CA ASP A 221 -8.30 15.38 -31.53
C ASP A 221 -8.94 14.05 -31.07
N ALA A 222 -8.45 13.43 -29.98
CA ALA A 222 -8.91 12.15 -29.46
C ALA A 222 -9.11 12.20 -27.93
N PRO A 223 -9.81 11.22 -27.32
CA PRO A 223 -9.83 11.08 -25.88
C PRO A 223 -8.40 10.98 -25.31
N ALA A 224 -8.17 11.57 -24.14
CA ALA A 224 -6.86 11.72 -23.50
C ALA A 224 -5.99 10.44 -23.39
N GLY A 225 -6.59 9.25 -23.39
CA GLY A 225 -5.89 7.96 -23.26
C GLY A 225 -5.57 7.23 -24.57
N ALA A 226 -5.94 7.78 -25.73
CA ALA A 226 -5.98 7.02 -26.99
C ALA A 226 -4.62 6.71 -27.65
N SER A 227 -3.49 7.24 -27.13
CA SER A 227 -2.26 7.40 -27.91
C SER A 227 -0.96 7.00 -27.21
N ALA A 228 -1.01 6.27 -26.10
CA ALA A 228 0.18 5.68 -25.46
C ALA A 228 0.38 4.21 -25.90
N PRO A 229 1.06 3.93 -27.02
CA PRO A 229 1.25 2.56 -27.52
C PRO A 229 1.99 1.66 -26.52
N GLU A 230 2.93 2.18 -25.74
CA GLU A 230 3.66 1.41 -24.71
C GLU A 230 2.71 0.79 -23.69
N ARG A 231 1.71 1.56 -23.20
CA ARG A 231 0.67 1.03 -22.31
C ARG A 231 -0.15 -0.05 -23.00
N GLN A 232 -0.58 0.18 -24.24
CA GLN A 232 -1.41 -0.78 -24.95
C GLN A 232 -0.68 -2.12 -25.15
N GLU A 233 0.61 -2.07 -25.50
CA GLU A 233 1.46 -3.27 -25.61
C GLU A 233 1.62 -3.97 -24.26
N PHE A 234 1.93 -3.21 -23.20
CA PHE A 234 2.08 -3.74 -21.84
C PHE A 234 0.79 -4.42 -21.34
N VAL A 235 -0.36 -3.75 -21.45
CA VAL A 235 -1.67 -4.30 -21.06
C VAL A 235 -1.96 -5.59 -21.84
N ASN A 236 -1.69 -5.63 -23.15
CA ASN A 236 -1.86 -6.84 -23.95
C ASN A 236 -0.96 -7.99 -23.45
N THR A 237 0.30 -7.70 -23.12
CA THR A 237 1.23 -8.68 -22.55
C THR A 237 0.75 -9.21 -21.20
N MET A 238 0.33 -8.33 -20.28
CA MET A 238 -0.13 -8.71 -18.95
C MET A 238 -1.46 -9.48 -18.99
N THR A 239 -2.37 -9.09 -19.90
CA THR A 239 -3.63 -9.79 -20.13
C THR A 239 -3.39 -11.20 -20.67
N ALA A 240 -2.49 -11.35 -21.64
CA ALA A 240 -2.12 -12.65 -22.20
C ALA A 240 -1.39 -13.55 -21.18
N ALA A 241 -0.62 -12.95 -20.26
CA ALA A 241 0.04 -13.67 -19.17
C ALA A 241 -0.96 -14.16 -18.11
N GLY A 242 -1.99 -13.36 -17.81
CA GLY A 242 -2.96 -13.66 -16.76
C GLY A 242 -2.41 -13.36 -15.36
N TYR A 243 -2.83 -14.16 -14.39
CA TYR A 243 -2.42 -14.07 -12.98
C TYR A 243 -1.82 -15.41 -12.52
N PRO A 244 -0.94 -15.42 -11.50
CA PRO A 244 -0.37 -16.64 -10.96
C PRO A 244 -1.45 -17.58 -10.41
N ALA A 245 -1.30 -18.88 -10.65
CA ALA A 245 -2.28 -19.89 -10.24
C ALA A 245 -1.72 -20.89 -9.19
N ASN A 246 -0.44 -20.78 -8.82
CA ASN A 246 0.25 -21.73 -7.93
C ASN A 246 0.51 -21.16 -6.53
N CYS A 247 -0.15 -20.07 -6.17
CA CYS A 247 -0.14 -19.43 -4.85
C CYS A 247 -1.52 -18.84 -4.56
N LYS A 248 -1.83 -18.64 -3.27
CA LYS A 248 -2.93 -17.75 -2.85
C LYS A 248 -2.59 -16.32 -3.30
N THR A 249 -3.56 -15.61 -3.84
CA THR A 249 -3.40 -14.26 -4.35
C THR A 249 -4.28 -13.30 -3.56
N ILE A 250 -3.67 -12.24 -3.00
CA ILE A 250 -4.35 -11.24 -2.18
C ILE A 250 -4.09 -9.87 -2.79
N ALA A 251 -5.13 -9.07 -3.03
CA ALA A 251 -4.99 -7.66 -3.37
C ALA A 251 -5.41 -6.77 -2.19
N ILE A 252 -4.60 -5.76 -1.89
CA ILE A 252 -4.90 -4.75 -0.88
C ILE A 252 -4.88 -3.39 -1.56
N SER A 253 -5.96 -2.61 -1.46
CA SER A 253 -6.01 -1.25 -1.99
C SER A 253 -6.08 -0.21 -0.88
N ASN A 254 -5.34 0.89 -1.03
CA ASN A 254 -5.51 2.11 -0.25
C ASN A 254 -6.71 2.94 -0.73
N GLY A 255 -7.36 2.55 -1.83
CA GLY A 255 -8.57 3.19 -2.32
C GLY A 255 -9.83 2.73 -1.60
N SER A 256 -10.81 3.63 -1.51
CA SER A 256 -12.11 3.29 -0.93
C SER A 256 -12.86 2.30 -1.81
N GLY A 257 -13.34 1.21 -1.21
CA GLY A 257 -14.29 0.29 -1.86
C GLY A 257 -15.74 0.76 -1.81
N TYR A 258 -16.04 1.87 -1.14
CA TYR A 258 -17.40 2.40 -0.97
C TYR A 258 -17.80 3.40 -2.05
N GLY A 259 -16.98 3.57 -3.09
CA GLY A 259 -17.21 4.54 -4.16
C GLY A 259 -16.99 5.99 -3.72
N GLU A 260 -16.23 6.21 -2.63
CA GLU A 260 -15.93 7.57 -2.17
C GLU A 260 -15.00 8.27 -3.15
N LYS A 261 -15.50 9.35 -3.78
CA LYS A 261 -14.71 10.22 -4.64
C LYS A 261 -13.96 11.27 -3.83
N LEU A 262 -12.85 11.76 -4.37
CA LEU A 262 -12.20 12.95 -3.84
C LEU A 262 -13.09 14.20 -4.04
N PRO A 263 -12.97 15.22 -3.17
CA PRO A 263 -13.98 16.28 -3.03
C PRO A 263 -13.88 17.40 -4.09
N PHE A 264 -13.86 17.03 -5.37
CA PHE A 264 -13.93 17.95 -6.53
C PHE A 264 -14.60 17.26 -7.71
N ASN A 265 -15.03 18.01 -8.72
CA ASN A 265 -15.67 17.48 -9.93
C ASN A 265 -14.68 17.40 -11.10
N PRO A 266 -14.93 16.51 -12.08
CA PRO A 266 -14.22 16.55 -13.37
C PRO A 266 -14.35 17.94 -14.02
N GLY A 267 -13.24 18.49 -14.51
CA GLY A 267 -13.21 19.83 -15.13
C GLY A 267 -13.07 21.01 -14.16
N ASP A 268 -13.05 20.80 -12.84
CA ASP A 268 -12.82 21.89 -11.88
C ASP A 268 -11.40 22.45 -12.02
N LEU A 269 -11.24 23.77 -11.78
CA LEU A 269 -9.93 24.42 -11.69
C LEU A 269 -9.26 24.02 -10.38
N MET A 270 -8.12 23.34 -10.48
CA MET A 270 -7.42 22.70 -9.36
C MET A 270 -6.26 23.53 -8.83
N LEU A 271 -5.53 24.21 -9.70
CA LEU A 271 -4.43 25.11 -9.34
C LEU A 271 -4.48 26.33 -10.26
N HIS A 272 -4.35 27.51 -9.66
CA HIS A 272 -4.17 28.78 -10.35
C HIS A 272 -2.83 29.39 -9.90
N TRP A 273 -2.02 29.82 -10.87
CA TRP A 273 -0.74 30.48 -10.67
C TRP A 273 -0.64 31.70 -11.57
N GLU A 274 -0.65 32.89 -10.99
CA GLU A 274 -0.47 34.17 -11.66
C GLU A 274 0.72 34.92 -11.04
N TYR A 275 1.60 35.47 -11.87
CA TYR A 275 2.63 36.39 -11.43
C TYR A 275 2.78 37.54 -12.42
N ASN A 276 2.68 38.78 -11.93
CA ASN A 276 2.84 39.97 -12.76
C ASN A 276 4.15 40.69 -12.44
N GLY A 277 5.22 40.31 -13.13
CA GLY A 277 6.56 40.83 -12.86
C GLY A 277 6.73 42.34 -13.06
N GLY A 278 5.90 42.98 -13.89
CA GLY A 278 5.86 44.44 -14.10
C GLY A 278 7.15 45.11 -14.62
N GLY A 279 8.25 44.36 -14.75
CA GLY A 279 9.59 44.80 -15.12
C GLY A 279 10.03 44.29 -16.49
N PHE A 280 11.08 44.89 -17.07
CA PHE A 280 11.60 44.52 -18.40
C PHE A 280 12.24 43.12 -18.45
N LEU A 281 12.69 42.60 -17.30
CA LEU A 281 13.36 41.30 -17.18
C LEU A 281 12.53 40.27 -16.41
N ASP A 282 11.44 40.69 -15.78
CA ASP A 282 10.59 39.84 -14.96
C ASP A 282 9.47 39.26 -15.83
N PRO A 283 9.16 37.96 -15.72
CA PRO A 283 8.12 37.35 -16.53
C PRO A 283 6.73 37.79 -16.07
N ASN A 284 5.76 37.75 -16.97
CA ASN A 284 4.36 37.52 -16.59
C ASN A 284 4.09 36.03 -16.73
N ILE A 285 3.46 35.44 -15.72
CA ILE A 285 3.11 34.02 -15.68
C ILE A 285 1.62 33.93 -15.43
N ASP A 286 0.95 33.08 -16.19
CA ASP A 286 -0.43 32.67 -15.92
C ASP A 286 -0.51 31.16 -16.21
N ALA A 287 -0.97 30.38 -15.26
CA ALA A 287 -1.15 28.96 -15.43
C ALA A 287 -2.32 28.42 -14.62
N ASP A 288 -3.18 27.68 -15.32
CA ASP A 288 -4.30 26.97 -14.72
C ASP A 288 -4.16 25.47 -14.99
N ILE A 289 -4.33 24.67 -13.93
CA ILE A 289 -4.45 23.22 -14.02
C ILE A 289 -5.89 22.85 -13.68
N TYR A 290 -6.57 22.16 -14.59
CA TYR A 290 -7.93 21.65 -14.38
C TYR A 290 -7.93 20.14 -14.21
N ALA A 291 -8.90 19.61 -13.46
CA ALA A 291 -9.17 18.18 -13.42
C ALA A 291 -9.66 17.69 -14.78
N LEU A 292 -9.27 16.48 -15.20
CA LEU A 292 -9.64 15.89 -16.47
C LEU A 292 -11.17 15.82 -16.62
N PRO A 293 -11.75 16.46 -17.65
CA PRO A 293 -13.20 16.43 -17.88
C PRO A 293 -13.70 15.02 -18.19
N GLN A 294 -14.80 14.65 -17.54
CA GLN A 294 -15.54 13.43 -17.85
C GLN A 294 -16.54 13.71 -18.99
N SER A 295 -16.30 13.14 -20.17
CA SER A 295 -17.20 13.25 -21.32
C SER A 295 -16.95 12.13 -22.34
N ASP A 296 -17.95 11.80 -23.16
CA ASP A 296 -17.78 10.88 -24.29
C ASP A 296 -17.29 11.60 -25.56
N ASN A 297 -17.51 12.92 -25.68
CA ASN A 297 -17.28 13.65 -26.93
C ASN A 297 -17.05 15.17 -26.80
N ALA A 298 -17.10 15.74 -25.60
CA ALA A 298 -16.96 17.17 -25.39
C ALA A 298 -15.66 17.50 -24.66
N ALA A 299 -14.67 17.96 -25.42
CA ALA A 299 -13.42 18.47 -24.87
C ALA A 299 -13.65 19.75 -24.06
N SER A 300 -12.98 19.87 -22.92
CA SER A 300 -12.87 21.10 -22.13
C SER A 300 -11.42 21.30 -21.69
N THR A 301 -11.11 22.47 -21.15
CA THR A 301 -9.74 22.82 -20.78
C THR A 301 -9.23 21.92 -19.66
N VAL A 302 -8.05 21.34 -19.86
CA VAL A 302 -7.27 20.61 -18.83
C VAL A 302 -6.07 21.42 -18.35
N PHE A 303 -5.57 22.32 -19.21
CA PHE A 303 -4.42 23.16 -18.92
C PHE A 303 -4.47 24.46 -19.71
N TYR A 304 -4.10 25.56 -19.07
CA TYR A 304 -3.71 26.82 -19.69
C TYR A 304 -2.35 27.23 -19.14
N GLY A 305 -1.49 27.77 -20.00
CA GLY A 305 -0.21 28.33 -19.59
C GLY A 305 0.23 29.45 -20.52
N ASP A 306 0.66 30.57 -19.94
CA ASP A 306 1.34 31.67 -20.60
C ASP A 306 2.59 32.05 -19.78
N PHE A 307 3.70 32.27 -20.49
CA PHE A 307 4.96 32.70 -19.89
C PHE A 307 5.54 33.82 -20.76
N ASP A 308 5.13 35.05 -20.51
CA ASP A 308 5.60 36.21 -21.25
C ASP A 308 6.89 36.74 -20.63
N ALA A 309 8.00 36.60 -21.37
CA ALA A 309 9.30 37.14 -20.97
C ALA A 309 10.07 37.62 -22.20
N PHE A 310 10.74 38.77 -22.08
CA PHE A 310 11.38 39.46 -23.22
C PHE A 310 12.36 38.60 -24.03
N LEU A 311 13.13 37.69 -23.39
CA LEU A 311 14.13 36.84 -24.06
C LEU A 311 13.77 35.35 -24.13
N PHE A 312 12.90 34.87 -23.23
CA PHE A 312 12.65 33.44 -23.04
C PHE A 312 11.17 33.09 -22.99
N GLY A 313 10.30 34.00 -23.45
CA GLY A 313 8.87 33.81 -23.44
C GLY A 313 8.42 32.53 -24.16
N ARG A 314 7.32 31.95 -23.70
CA ARG A 314 6.60 30.87 -24.34
C ARG A 314 5.22 31.40 -24.70
N PRO A 315 4.74 31.15 -25.94
CA PRO A 315 3.40 31.57 -26.30
C PRO A 315 2.37 30.88 -25.39
N GLU A 316 1.22 31.51 -25.22
CA GLU A 316 0.07 30.87 -24.58
C GLU A 316 -0.22 29.48 -25.19
N LYS A 317 -0.51 28.50 -24.33
CA LYS A 317 -0.96 27.15 -24.70
C LYS A 317 -2.24 26.86 -23.94
N THR A 318 -3.29 26.49 -24.66
CA THR A 318 -4.50 25.90 -24.10
C THR A 318 -4.62 24.47 -24.57
N VAL A 319 -4.80 23.54 -23.64
CA VAL A 319 -5.04 22.13 -23.96
C VAL A 319 -6.47 21.79 -23.58
N ASN A 320 -7.22 21.31 -24.57
CA ASN A 320 -8.59 20.88 -24.40
C ASN A 320 -8.69 19.39 -24.73
N THR A 321 -9.25 18.60 -23.83
CA THR A 321 -9.52 17.18 -24.06
C THR A 321 -10.62 16.66 -23.12
N TYR A 322 -10.86 15.35 -23.16
CA TYR A 322 -11.84 14.67 -22.35
C TYR A 322 -11.47 13.20 -22.18
N HIS A 323 -12.12 12.56 -21.21
CA HIS A 323 -12.07 11.11 -21.03
C HIS A 323 -13.45 10.61 -20.59
N PRO A 324 -13.92 9.42 -21.02
CA PRO A 324 -15.25 8.91 -20.63
C PRO A 324 -15.36 8.59 -19.13
N LEU A 325 -14.21 8.35 -18.48
CA LEU A 325 -14.13 8.04 -17.05
C LEU A 325 -13.63 9.24 -16.22
N SER A 326 -14.18 9.37 -15.02
CA SER A 326 -13.83 10.36 -13.99
C SER A 326 -12.52 10.01 -13.28
N LEU A 327 -11.37 10.12 -13.97
CA LEU A 327 -10.10 9.58 -13.45
C LEU A 327 -9.55 10.32 -12.21
N ASP A 328 -9.57 11.66 -12.22
CA ASP A 328 -8.81 12.45 -11.24
C ASP A 328 -9.39 12.42 -9.83
N ASN A 329 -10.71 12.30 -9.70
CA ASN A 329 -11.42 12.26 -8.42
C ASN A 329 -12.01 10.88 -8.10
N ALA A 330 -11.66 9.84 -8.84
CA ALA A 330 -12.14 8.49 -8.59
C ALA A 330 -11.81 8.00 -7.16
N PRO A 331 -12.54 7.01 -6.64
CA PRO A 331 -12.09 6.20 -5.51
C PRO A 331 -10.74 5.54 -5.82
N GLY A 332 -9.77 5.68 -4.92
CA GLY A 332 -8.42 5.19 -5.14
C GLY A 332 -7.40 5.70 -4.12
N GLY A 333 -6.27 5.00 -4.04
CA GLY A 333 -5.09 5.48 -3.32
C GLY A 333 -4.65 6.81 -3.91
N TYR A 334 -4.54 7.85 -3.09
CA TYR A 334 -4.31 9.22 -3.56
C TYR A 334 -2.84 9.62 -3.53
N ARG A 335 -2.51 10.64 -4.32
CA ARG A 335 -1.28 11.44 -4.17
C ARG A 335 -1.61 12.92 -4.06
N THR A 336 -0.70 13.68 -3.48
CA THR A 336 -0.85 15.11 -3.18
C THR A 336 -0.23 16.02 -4.25
N THR A 337 -0.17 15.57 -5.51
CA THR A 337 0.63 16.23 -6.56
C THR A 337 0.24 17.70 -6.79
N PHE A 338 -1.05 18.06 -6.69
CA PHE A 338 -1.48 19.47 -6.78
C PHE A 338 -0.81 20.34 -5.70
N PHE A 339 -0.78 19.85 -4.46
CA PHE A 339 -0.09 20.52 -3.36
C PHE A 339 1.43 20.57 -3.56
N GLN A 340 2.02 19.49 -4.08
CA GLN A 340 3.45 19.44 -4.36
C GLN A 340 3.86 20.47 -5.43
N ILE A 341 3.07 20.64 -6.49
CA ILE A 341 3.33 21.68 -7.50
C ILE A 341 3.26 23.06 -6.85
N PHE A 342 2.16 23.35 -6.17
CA PHE A 342 1.92 24.66 -5.56
C PHE A 342 3.03 25.07 -4.57
N THR A 343 3.44 24.15 -3.70
CA THR A 343 4.50 24.42 -2.70
C THR A 343 5.90 24.51 -3.30
N ASN A 344 6.09 24.05 -4.54
CA ASN A 344 7.36 24.11 -5.25
C ASN A 344 7.33 25.07 -6.45
N LEU A 345 6.29 25.90 -6.57
CA LEU A 345 6.32 27.04 -7.47
C LEU A 345 7.54 27.91 -7.12
N PRO A 346 8.18 28.53 -8.12
CA PRO A 346 9.32 29.42 -7.89
C PRO A 346 8.99 30.49 -6.82
N PRO A 347 9.68 30.53 -5.67
CA PRO A 347 9.30 31.44 -4.58
C PRO A 347 9.31 32.93 -4.93
N ASP A 348 10.11 33.30 -5.95
CA ASP A 348 10.21 34.67 -6.45
C ASP A 348 9.03 35.05 -7.37
N TYR A 349 8.21 34.08 -7.78
CA TYR A 349 7.10 34.25 -8.73
C TYR A 349 5.76 33.77 -8.14
N ILE A 350 5.53 33.96 -6.84
CA ILE A 350 4.26 33.62 -6.17
C ILE A 350 3.61 34.91 -5.71
N ASP A 351 2.34 35.12 -6.06
CA ASP A 351 1.52 36.24 -5.63
C ASP A 351 0.41 35.79 -4.65
N GLY A 352 -0.25 36.75 -4.00
CA GLY A 352 -1.24 36.46 -2.94
C GLY A 352 -2.55 35.84 -3.42
N ASP A 353 -2.81 35.86 -4.73
CA ASP A 353 -4.03 35.35 -5.35
C ASP A 353 -3.86 33.91 -5.89
N ASP A 354 -2.65 33.33 -5.83
CA ASP A 354 -2.37 31.94 -6.19
C ASP A 354 -3.06 30.96 -5.24
N TYR A 355 -3.67 29.91 -5.77
CA TYR A 355 -4.37 28.92 -4.93
C TYR A 355 -4.41 27.50 -5.52
N ILE A 356 -4.69 26.54 -4.64
CA ILE A 356 -5.12 25.18 -4.99
C ILE A 356 -6.51 24.90 -4.42
N ALA A 357 -7.37 24.25 -5.20
CA ALA A 357 -8.73 23.91 -4.79
C ALA A 357 -8.81 22.59 -3.99
N SER A 358 -7.92 21.64 -4.30
CA SER A 358 -7.73 20.39 -3.56
C SER A 358 -6.26 20.01 -3.57
N THR A 359 -5.81 19.33 -2.53
CA THR A 359 -4.44 18.83 -2.44
C THR A 359 -4.26 17.51 -3.19
N ASN A 360 -5.32 16.70 -3.25
CA ASN A 360 -5.24 15.28 -3.60
C ASN A 360 -5.88 14.99 -4.96
N HIS A 361 -5.37 13.97 -5.64
CA HIS A 361 -6.01 13.30 -6.77
C HIS A 361 -5.92 11.79 -6.62
N CYS A 362 -6.80 11.06 -7.29
CA CYS A 362 -6.73 9.61 -7.40
C CYS A 362 -5.46 9.25 -8.17
N PHE A 363 -4.57 8.47 -7.56
CA PHE A 363 -3.36 7.97 -8.20
C PHE A 363 -3.56 6.52 -8.63
N ILE A 364 -3.93 5.61 -7.73
CA ILE A 364 -4.28 4.24 -8.09
C ILE A 364 -5.77 4.03 -7.84
N PRO A 365 -6.60 3.95 -8.89
CA PRO A 365 -8.02 3.70 -8.70
C PRO A 365 -8.27 2.38 -7.98
N THR A 366 -9.26 2.32 -7.09
CA THR A 366 -9.55 1.12 -6.28
C THR A 366 -9.72 -0.12 -7.16
N VAL A 367 -10.45 0.00 -8.28
CA VAL A 367 -10.63 -1.12 -9.22
C VAL A 367 -9.32 -1.57 -9.85
N SER A 368 -8.38 -0.65 -10.12
CA SER A 368 -7.06 -0.95 -10.67
C SER A 368 -6.21 -1.74 -9.68
N ALA A 369 -6.19 -1.31 -8.40
CA ALA A 369 -5.50 -2.03 -7.33
C ALA A 369 -6.00 -3.48 -7.16
N LEU A 370 -7.30 -3.69 -7.40
CA LEU A 370 -7.98 -4.98 -7.23
C LEU A 370 -8.05 -5.82 -8.51
N GLY A 371 -7.47 -5.35 -9.62
CA GLY A 371 -7.54 -6.03 -10.93
C GLY A 371 -8.95 -6.14 -11.50
N ILE A 372 -9.87 -5.28 -11.07
CA ILE A 372 -11.24 -5.17 -11.57
C ILE A 372 -11.24 -4.22 -12.79
N PRO A 373 -11.97 -4.54 -13.88
CA PRO A 373 -11.94 -3.73 -15.10
C PRO A 373 -12.19 -2.23 -14.87
N ILE A 374 -11.34 -1.39 -15.49
CA ILE A 374 -11.27 0.06 -15.23
C ILE A 374 -12.57 0.81 -15.53
N GLU A 375 -13.45 0.28 -16.38
CA GLU A 375 -14.77 0.87 -16.62
C GLU A 375 -15.66 0.95 -15.37
N ASN A 376 -15.33 0.20 -14.31
CA ASN A 376 -16.02 0.21 -13.02
C ASN A 376 -15.42 1.22 -12.02
N ILE A 377 -14.55 2.12 -12.46
CA ILE A 377 -13.75 3.00 -11.60
C ILE A 377 -14.57 3.82 -10.59
N GLU A 378 -15.82 4.17 -10.91
CA GLU A 378 -16.69 4.98 -10.04
C GLU A 378 -17.62 4.15 -9.16
N SER A 379 -17.53 2.82 -9.22
CA SER A 379 -18.47 1.92 -8.56
C SER A 379 -18.25 1.80 -7.06
N ASN A 380 -19.34 1.65 -6.32
CA ASN A 380 -19.31 1.20 -4.92
C ASN A 380 -19.18 -0.33 -4.90
N LEU A 381 -17.98 -0.85 -4.68
CA LEU A 381 -17.71 -2.29 -4.65
C LEU A 381 -18.34 -2.97 -3.43
N ALA A 382 -18.39 -2.28 -2.29
CA ALA A 382 -18.94 -2.82 -1.03
C ALA A 382 -20.44 -3.17 -1.14
N SER A 383 -21.17 -2.54 -2.05
CA SER A 383 -22.59 -2.85 -2.30
C SER A 383 -22.86 -3.78 -3.48
N HIS A 384 -21.83 -4.26 -4.18
CA HIS A 384 -21.95 -4.99 -5.45
C HIS A 384 -20.99 -6.18 -5.54
N ALA A 385 -21.43 -7.31 -4.99
CA ALA A 385 -20.63 -8.55 -4.95
C ALA A 385 -20.27 -9.08 -6.36
N GLU A 386 -21.07 -8.77 -7.38
CA GLU A 386 -20.80 -9.11 -8.77
C GLU A 386 -19.59 -8.36 -9.34
N LEU A 387 -19.28 -7.17 -8.84
CA LEU A 387 -18.11 -6.39 -9.26
C LEU A 387 -16.85 -6.91 -8.57
N THR A 388 -16.93 -7.24 -7.28
CA THR A 388 -15.81 -7.86 -6.57
C THR A 388 -15.45 -9.23 -7.16
N ALA A 389 -16.44 -9.96 -7.69
CA ALA A 389 -16.22 -11.24 -8.37
C ALA A 389 -15.51 -11.11 -9.74
N LEU A 390 -15.33 -9.90 -10.27
CA LEU A 390 -14.49 -9.66 -11.45
C LEU A 390 -12.99 -9.66 -11.10
N SER A 391 -12.64 -9.51 -9.82
CA SER A 391 -11.25 -9.55 -9.39
C SER A 391 -10.64 -10.93 -9.67
N PRO A 392 -9.41 -10.99 -10.19
CA PRO A 392 -8.69 -12.23 -10.42
C PRO A 392 -7.99 -12.75 -9.17
N PHE A 393 -8.05 -12.02 -8.05
CA PHE A 393 -7.44 -12.39 -6.78
C PHE A 393 -8.38 -13.30 -5.97
N ASP A 394 -7.80 -14.20 -5.18
CA ASP A 394 -8.56 -15.10 -4.30
C ASP A 394 -9.17 -14.32 -3.13
N GLU A 395 -8.48 -13.28 -2.66
CA GLU A 395 -8.89 -12.41 -1.56
C GLU A 395 -8.60 -10.94 -1.91
N ILE A 396 -9.52 -10.04 -1.57
CA ILE A 396 -9.38 -8.61 -1.81
C ILE A 396 -9.71 -7.82 -0.55
N HIS A 397 -8.93 -6.77 -0.31
CA HIS A 397 -9.15 -5.80 0.75
C HIS A 397 -9.05 -4.39 0.20
N TYR A 398 -9.86 -3.49 0.74
CA TYR A 398 -9.93 -2.10 0.33
C TYR A 398 -10.22 -1.21 1.53
N ALA A 399 -9.79 0.04 1.45
CA ALA A 399 -10.01 1.01 2.51
C ALA A 399 -11.49 1.43 2.60
N VAL A 400 -11.86 1.99 3.75
CA VAL A 400 -13.17 2.65 3.92
C VAL A 400 -13.17 4.01 3.27
N ASN A 401 -12.14 4.81 3.56
CA ASN A 401 -11.89 6.09 2.92
C ASN A 401 -10.66 6.00 2.04
N ASN A 402 -10.50 6.90 1.08
CA ASN A 402 -9.26 6.95 0.30
C ASN A 402 -8.06 7.29 1.21
N GLU A 403 -7.01 6.49 1.11
CA GLU A 403 -5.75 6.59 1.86
C GLU A 403 -4.60 6.99 0.92
N GLU A 404 -3.46 7.39 1.48
CA GLU A 404 -2.31 7.70 0.64
C GLU A 404 -1.83 6.42 -0.07
N HIS A 405 -1.43 6.54 -1.33
CA HIS A 405 -0.91 5.42 -2.10
C HIS A 405 0.23 4.71 -1.36
N VAL A 406 0.13 3.38 -1.23
CA VAL A 406 1.05 2.51 -0.46
C VAL A 406 1.19 2.85 1.02
N GLU A 407 0.22 3.55 1.62
CA GLU A 407 0.22 3.83 3.05
C GLU A 407 0.04 2.55 3.87
N ILE A 408 1.04 2.23 4.69
CA ILE A 408 0.94 1.24 5.75
C ILE A 408 0.32 1.90 6.97
N ASN A 409 -0.94 1.56 7.22
CA ASN A 409 -1.68 1.91 8.43
C ASN A 409 -2.07 0.62 9.19
N ALA A 410 -2.72 0.78 10.35
CA ALA A 410 -3.08 -0.34 11.21
C ALA A 410 -3.95 -1.41 10.52
N ARG A 411 -4.85 -1.01 9.62
CA ARG A 411 -5.75 -1.92 8.89
C ARG A 411 -4.99 -2.73 7.84
N ASN A 412 -4.15 -2.06 7.06
CA ASN A 412 -3.43 -2.71 5.96
C ASN A 412 -2.30 -3.60 6.50
N LYS A 413 -1.62 -3.16 7.57
CA LYS A 413 -0.67 -3.96 8.33
C LYS A 413 -1.32 -5.26 8.81
N ARG A 414 -2.51 -5.20 9.39
CA ARG A 414 -3.23 -6.39 9.87
C ARG A 414 -3.42 -7.42 8.75
N TRP A 415 -3.93 -7.00 7.58
CA TRP A 415 -4.13 -7.92 6.46
C TRP A 415 -2.80 -8.56 6.01
N ILE A 416 -1.70 -7.79 6.01
CA ILE A 416 -0.35 -8.32 5.72
C ILE A 416 0.09 -9.32 6.79
N MET A 417 -0.02 -8.98 8.08
CA MET A 417 0.36 -9.87 9.19
C MET A 417 -0.43 -11.18 9.14
N ARG A 418 -1.75 -11.10 8.93
CA ARG A 418 -2.60 -12.27 8.76
C ARG A 418 -2.12 -13.14 7.61
N ALA A 419 -1.88 -12.55 6.44
CA ALA A 419 -1.44 -13.30 5.27
C ALA A 419 -0.06 -13.98 5.43
N VAL A 420 0.80 -13.47 6.32
CA VAL A 420 2.15 -13.99 6.57
C VAL A 420 2.20 -14.99 7.74
N LEU A 421 1.30 -14.85 8.72
CA LEU A 421 1.34 -15.59 9.98
C LEU A 421 0.21 -16.62 10.14
N GLU A 422 -0.96 -16.42 9.52
CA GLU A 422 -2.11 -17.33 9.65
C GLU A 422 -1.77 -18.72 9.09
N ASP A 423 -2.28 -19.77 9.72
CA ASP A 423 -2.00 -21.19 9.39
C ASP A 423 -0.53 -21.64 9.58
N HIS A 424 0.34 -20.80 10.14
CA HIS A 424 1.69 -21.19 10.57
C HIS A 424 1.68 -21.42 12.09
N ASP A 425 1.91 -22.64 12.55
CA ASP A 425 2.03 -22.99 13.98
C ASP A 425 3.47 -23.43 14.23
N SER A 426 4.30 -22.49 14.67
CA SER A 426 5.76 -22.67 14.73
C SER A 426 6.20 -23.59 15.89
N ASP A 427 5.46 -23.62 17.00
CA ASP A 427 5.81 -24.40 18.18
C ASP A 427 4.95 -25.68 18.37
N GLY A 428 3.86 -25.82 17.60
CA GLY A 428 2.96 -26.96 17.59
C GLY A 428 1.96 -26.98 18.75
N ASP A 429 1.69 -25.85 19.40
CA ASP A 429 0.78 -25.74 20.54
C ASP A 429 -0.71 -25.72 20.14
N GLY A 430 -0.99 -25.54 18.85
CA GLY A 430 -2.34 -25.48 18.27
C GLY A 430 -2.92 -24.08 18.09
N PHE A 431 -2.18 -23.03 18.45
CA PHE A 431 -2.40 -21.66 17.99
C PHE A 431 -1.50 -21.38 16.79
N ASP A 432 -2.00 -20.61 15.82
CA ASP A 432 -1.13 -20.12 14.76
C ASP A 432 -0.41 -18.83 15.19
N ASP A 433 0.72 -18.53 14.55
CA ASP A 433 1.56 -17.37 14.80
C ASP A 433 0.75 -16.07 14.70
N TYR A 434 -0.35 -16.03 13.94
CA TYR A 434 -1.21 -14.85 13.84
C TYR A 434 -2.08 -14.67 15.09
N GLN A 435 -2.68 -15.75 15.60
CA GLN A 435 -3.39 -15.75 16.87
C GLN A 435 -2.47 -15.32 18.00
N GLU A 436 -1.24 -15.81 18.00
CA GLU A 436 -0.23 -15.42 18.98
C GLU A 436 0.18 -13.96 18.85
N PHE A 437 0.32 -13.46 17.62
CA PHE A 437 0.50 -12.02 17.36
C PHE A 437 -0.64 -11.18 17.94
N LEU A 438 -1.89 -11.61 17.79
CA LEU A 438 -3.03 -10.91 18.38
C LEU A 438 -3.01 -10.93 19.91
N LEU A 439 -2.51 -12.02 20.50
CA LEU A 439 -2.39 -12.25 21.95
C LEU A 439 -1.17 -11.57 22.58
N GLY A 440 -0.13 -11.30 21.78
CA GLY A 440 1.20 -10.90 22.27
C GLY A 440 1.96 -12.05 22.95
N THR A 441 1.70 -13.29 22.55
CA THR A 441 2.44 -14.49 23.01
C THR A 441 3.64 -14.79 22.11
N ALA A 442 4.51 -15.67 22.57
CA ALA A 442 5.77 -15.98 21.89
C ALA A 442 5.59 -17.19 20.97
N TYR A 443 5.76 -16.96 19.67
CA TYR A 443 5.44 -17.93 18.62
C TYR A 443 6.30 -19.19 18.58
N ASP A 444 7.41 -19.19 19.30
CA ASP A 444 8.39 -20.27 19.31
C ASP A 444 8.46 -21.00 20.65
N ASP A 445 7.47 -20.79 21.53
CA ASP A 445 7.41 -21.36 22.87
C ASP A 445 6.02 -21.92 23.17
N ALA A 446 5.87 -23.23 23.07
CA ALA A 446 4.61 -23.94 23.32
C ALA A 446 4.11 -23.82 24.77
N ASP A 447 4.89 -23.26 25.70
CA ASP A 447 4.45 -22.92 27.05
C ASP A 447 3.90 -21.47 27.14
N SER A 448 4.11 -20.66 26.10
CA SER A 448 3.68 -19.25 25.93
C SER A 448 2.22 -19.13 25.49
N THR A 449 1.39 -20.14 25.70
CA THR A 449 0.00 -20.11 25.23
C THR A 449 -0.89 -19.18 26.05
N LEU A 450 -1.92 -18.59 25.44
CA LEU A 450 -3.05 -17.99 26.18
C LEU A 450 -4.09 -19.04 26.62
N THR A 451 -3.65 -20.17 27.16
CA THR A 451 -4.56 -21.22 27.58
C THR A 451 -4.93 -21.08 29.06
N VAL A 452 -5.86 -20.17 29.39
CA VAL A 452 -6.45 -20.13 30.74
C VAL A 452 -7.55 -21.20 30.85
N TYR A 453 -7.22 -22.49 30.80
CA TYR A 453 -8.14 -23.54 31.29
C TYR A 453 -8.09 -23.59 32.81
N ALA A 454 -8.64 -22.56 33.46
CA ALA A 454 -8.82 -22.57 34.90
C ALA A 454 -10.15 -23.24 35.22
N VAL A 455 -10.09 -24.53 35.57
CA VAL A 455 -11.22 -25.19 36.23
C VAL A 455 -11.07 -25.03 37.74
N ILE A 456 -11.75 -24.03 38.28
CA ILE A 456 -11.63 -23.66 39.69
C ILE A 456 -12.89 -24.12 40.41
N GLU A 457 -12.73 -24.94 41.44
CA GLU A 457 -13.80 -25.18 42.40
C GLU A 457 -13.95 -23.93 43.28
N VAL A 458 -15.13 -23.32 43.25
CA VAL A 458 -15.43 -22.13 44.04
C VAL A 458 -16.54 -22.45 45.02
N HIS A 459 -16.30 -22.18 46.30
CA HIS A 459 -17.37 -22.22 47.30
C HIS A 459 -18.32 -21.06 47.08
N LEU A 460 -19.61 -21.39 46.95
CA LEU A 460 -20.65 -20.39 46.72
C LEU A 460 -21.05 -19.77 48.07
N VAL A 461 -21.03 -18.43 48.13
CA VAL A 461 -21.50 -17.67 49.29
C VAL A 461 -22.86 -17.11 48.92
N ASP A 462 -23.93 -17.61 49.55
CA ASP A 462 -25.32 -17.22 49.25
C ASP A 462 -25.70 -17.33 47.75
N GLY A 463 -25.11 -18.31 47.04
CA GLY A 463 -25.36 -18.54 45.62
C GLY A 463 -24.54 -17.63 44.68
N THR A 464 -23.61 -16.83 45.18
CA THR A 464 -22.71 -16.02 44.35
C THR A 464 -21.28 -16.55 44.33
N ALA A 465 -20.58 -16.27 43.22
CA ALA A 465 -19.16 -16.51 43.06
C ALA A 465 -18.49 -15.27 42.45
N ALA A 466 -17.37 -14.85 43.03
CA ALA A 466 -16.52 -13.81 42.47
C ALA A 466 -15.29 -14.45 41.81
N LEU A 467 -15.06 -14.14 40.54
CA LEU A 467 -13.91 -14.59 39.77
C LEU A 467 -13.07 -13.37 39.38
N SER A 468 -11.75 -13.54 39.44
CA SER A 468 -10.79 -12.53 38.98
C SER A 468 -9.65 -13.23 38.23
N TRP A 469 -9.30 -12.70 37.06
CA TRP A 469 -8.22 -13.23 36.22
C TRP A 469 -7.57 -12.11 35.40
N ASN A 470 -6.34 -12.33 34.94
CA ASN A 470 -5.66 -11.39 34.06
C ASN A 470 -6.37 -11.32 32.71
N ALA A 471 -6.56 -10.11 32.18
CA ALA A 471 -7.04 -9.88 30.84
C ALA A 471 -5.88 -9.58 29.90
N TYR A 472 -6.07 -9.98 28.65
CA TYR A 472 -5.10 -9.86 27.59
C TYR A 472 -5.71 -9.06 26.45
N PRO A 473 -4.91 -8.25 25.74
CA PRO A 473 -5.37 -7.49 24.59
C PRO A 473 -6.07 -8.40 23.58
N ASN A 474 -7.04 -7.85 22.85
CA ASN A 474 -7.67 -8.53 21.71
C ASN A 474 -8.24 -9.92 22.05
N THR A 475 -8.66 -10.15 23.30
CA THR A 475 -9.11 -11.47 23.75
C THR A 475 -10.55 -11.41 24.24
N GLN A 476 -11.43 -12.20 23.63
CA GLN A 476 -12.77 -12.46 24.15
C GLN A 476 -12.72 -13.58 25.19
N TYR A 477 -13.48 -13.45 26.26
CA TYR A 477 -13.60 -14.49 27.29
C TYR A 477 -15.02 -15.05 27.35
N ALA A 478 -15.17 -16.36 27.20
CA ALA A 478 -16.41 -17.05 27.50
C ALA A 478 -16.32 -17.72 28.88
N VAL A 479 -17.20 -17.33 29.80
CA VAL A 479 -17.28 -17.90 31.15
C VAL A 479 -18.43 -18.89 31.21
N ARG A 480 -18.14 -20.08 31.73
CA ARG A 480 -19.09 -21.18 31.88
C ARG A 480 -19.03 -21.73 33.30
N PHE A 481 -20.11 -22.40 33.71
CA PHE A 481 -20.25 -23.01 35.02
C PHE A 481 -20.83 -24.42 34.92
N THR A 482 -20.43 -25.31 35.81
CA THR A 482 -21.07 -26.60 36.02
C THR A 482 -21.02 -26.96 37.51
N GLU A 483 -22.02 -27.67 38.03
CA GLU A 483 -21.99 -28.15 39.41
C GLU A 483 -20.99 -29.33 39.57
N ALA A 484 -20.71 -30.08 38.50
CA ALA A 484 -19.76 -31.18 38.48
C ALA A 484 -19.06 -31.32 37.12
N LEU A 485 -17.82 -31.81 37.12
CA LEU A 485 -16.98 -31.91 35.90
C LEU A 485 -17.52 -32.83 34.82
N ASP A 486 -18.37 -33.79 35.19
CA ASP A 486 -19.04 -34.74 34.29
C ASP A 486 -20.42 -34.26 33.81
N GLU A 487 -20.89 -33.10 34.29
CA GLU A 487 -22.14 -32.47 33.88
C GLU A 487 -21.92 -31.41 32.77
N PRO A 488 -22.97 -31.04 32.00
CA PRO A 488 -22.86 -30.02 30.96
C PRO A 488 -22.48 -28.64 31.49
N TRP A 489 -21.57 -27.96 30.79
CA TRP A 489 -21.18 -26.58 31.08
C TRP A 489 -22.26 -25.58 30.63
N LEU A 490 -22.82 -24.84 31.58
CA LEU A 490 -23.76 -23.75 31.37
C LEU A 490 -23.01 -22.46 31.02
N PRO A 491 -23.31 -21.80 29.89
CA PRO A 491 -22.73 -20.50 29.58
C PRO A 491 -23.27 -19.42 30.53
N LEU A 492 -22.38 -18.59 31.08
CA LEU A 492 -22.75 -17.49 31.97
C LEU A 492 -22.62 -16.12 31.29
N GLU A 493 -21.47 -15.84 30.69
CA GLU A 493 -21.18 -14.54 30.09
C GLU A 493 -20.16 -14.70 28.96
N THR A 494 -20.29 -13.87 27.93
CA THR A 494 -19.23 -13.63 26.95
C THR A 494 -18.77 -12.19 27.09
N ILE A 495 -17.50 -12.00 27.44
CA ILE A 495 -16.90 -10.71 27.70
C ILE A 495 -16.08 -10.30 26.46
N PRO A 496 -16.37 -9.15 25.82
CA PRO A 496 -15.61 -8.68 24.67
C PRO A 496 -14.17 -8.30 25.08
N PRO A 497 -13.25 -8.15 24.10
CA PRO A 497 -11.91 -7.64 24.36
C PRO A 497 -11.91 -6.36 25.18
N THR A 498 -10.94 -6.26 26.09
CA THR A 498 -10.77 -5.11 26.99
C THR A 498 -9.31 -4.67 27.04
N SER A 499 -9.10 -3.39 27.32
CA SER A 499 -7.77 -2.83 27.61
C SER A 499 -7.39 -2.93 29.09
N GLU A 500 -8.30 -3.36 29.95
CA GLU A 500 -8.03 -3.55 31.37
C GLU A 500 -7.06 -4.74 31.58
N PRO A 501 -6.09 -4.64 32.50
CA PRO A 501 -5.11 -5.71 32.74
C PRO A 501 -5.70 -6.92 33.48
N ASP A 502 -6.87 -6.75 34.12
CA ASP A 502 -7.58 -7.79 34.84
C ASP A 502 -9.10 -7.65 34.68
N ILE A 503 -9.78 -8.79 34.68
CA ILE A 503 -11.24 -8.88 34.72
C ILE A 503 -11.64 -9.44 36.08
N THR A 504 -12.53 -8.71 36.75
CA THR A 504 -13.23 -9.21 37.94
C THR A 504 -14.73 -9.22 37.66
N ARG A 505 -15.39 -10.34 37.97
CA ARG A 505 -16.83 -10.56 37.76
C ARG A 505 -17.44 -11.29 38.95
N GLU A 506 -18.68 -10.94 39.25
CA GLU A 506 -19.49 -11.63 40.25
C GLU A 506 -20.70 -12.26 39.53
N TYR A 507 -20.85 -13.56 39.69
CA TYR A 507 -21.90 -14.35 39.08
C TYR A 507 -22.90 -14.80 40.15
N LEU A 508 -24.18 -14.51 39.95
CA LEU A 508 -25.28 -15.11 40.70
C LEU A 508 -25.67 -16.41 40.00
N LEU A 509 -25.58 -17.53 40.71
CA LEU A 509 -25.83 -18.87 40.17
C LEU A 509 -27.16 -19.40 40.68
N GLU A 510 -28.00 -19.86 39.76
CA GLU A 510 -29.22 -20.61 40.09
C GLU A 510 -28.85 -22.08 40.39
N SER A 511 -28.08 -22.30 41.46
CA SER A 511 -27.58 -23.61 41.89
C SER A 511 -27.83 -23.82 43.39
N GLU A 512 -28.29 -25.02 43.77
CA GLU A 512 -28.38 -25.42 45.19
C GLU A 512 -27.06 -26.02 45.72
N ALA A 513 -26.06 -26.22 44.86
CA ALA A 513 -24.76 -26.75 45.24
C ALA A 513 -23.98 -25.74 46.11
N LEU A 514 -23.16 -26.25 47.03
CA LEU A 514 -22.30 -25.44 47.91
C LEU A 514 -20.95 -25.08 47.25
N SER A 515 -20.62 -25.76 46.16
CA SER A 515 -19.49 -25.48 45.29
C SER A 515 -19.83 -25.87 43.86
N GLY A 516 -19.08 -25.32 42.92
CA GLY A 516 -19.13 -25.74 41.53
C GLY A 516 -17.88 -25.30 40.80
N PHE A 517 -17.80 -25.66 39.53
CA PHE A 517 -16.65 -25.45 38.68
C PHE A 517 -16.93 -24.35 37.67
N PHE A 518 -15.97 -23.46 37.50
CA PHE A 518 -15.98 -22.46 36.43
C PHE A 518 -14.98 -22.84 35.35
N GLN A 519 -15.31 -22.52 34.10
CA GLN A 519 -14.41 -22.62 32.96
C GLN A 519 -14.39 -21.26 32.29
N ILE A 520 -13.20 -20.69 32.15
CA ILE A 520 -12.95 -19.47 31.38
C ILE A 520 -12.27 -19.92 30.09
N ILE A 521 -12.80 -19.52 28.94
CA ILE A 521 -12.21 -19.81 27.64
C ILE A 521 -11.82 -18.47 27.04
N ALA A 522 -10.52 -18.27 26.84
CA ALA A 522 -10.00 -17.12 26.15
C ALA A 522 -9.91 -17.41 24.65
N THR A 523 -10.34 -16.48 23.80
CA THR A 523 -10.30 -16.61 22.35
C THR A 523 -9.76 -15.31 21.76
N PRO A 524 -8.66 -15.37 20.98
CA PRO A 524 -8.18 -14.21 20.25
C PRO A 524 -9.28 -13.69 19.33
N VAL A 525 -9.48 -12.38 19.35
CA VAL A 525 -10.39 -11.67 18.47
C VAL A 525 -9.62 -10.55 17.85
N ASP A 526 -9.58 -10.55 16.54
CA ASP A 526 -8.96 -9.50 15.80
C ASP A 526 -9.64 -8.13 16.10
N PRO A 527 -8.90 -7.13 16.61
CA PRO A 527 -9.50 -5.89 17.09
C PRO A 527 -10.05 -4.99 15.98
N VAL A 528 -9.64 -5.24 14.74
CA VAL A 528 -10.17 -4.52 13.59
C VAL A 528 -11.29 -5.37 13.00
N THR A 529 -12.48 -4.79 12.86
CA THR A 529 -13.55 -5.38 12.04
C THR A 529 -13.44 -4.79 10.66
N ASP A 530 -13.45 -5.61 9.61
CA ASP A 530 -13.37 -5.14 8.22
C ASP A 530 -14.49 -4.13 7.87
#